data_AF-A0A077PZZ8-F1
#
_entry.id   AF-A0A077PZZ8-F1
#
_cell.length_a   1.000
_cell.length_b   1.000
_cell.length_c   1.000
_cell.angle_alpha   90.00
_cell.angle_beta   90.00
_cell.angle_gamma   90.00
#
_symmetry.space_group_name_H-M   'P 1'
#
loop_
_entity.id
_entity.type
_entity.pdbx_description
1 polymer ?
#
loop_
_entity_poly.entity_id
_entity_poly.type
_entity_poly.pdbx_seq_one_letter_code
_entity_poly.pdbx_strand_id
1 'polypeptide(L)' 'MKVWIICIPGFEGDFEPIAAFSDMDKAGDYIESKGFHSWSLDNLTIDDPEEE' A
#
# COMPACT_ATOMS: atom_id res chain seq x y z
N MET A 1 -7.17 7.83 -10.55
CA MET A 1 -7.13 6.40 -10.19
C MET A 1 -6.51 6.28 -8.81
N LYS A 2 -7.02 5.43 -7.91
CA LYS A 2 -6.42 5.21 -6.58
C LYS A 2 -5.65 3.90 -6.59
N VAL A 3 -4.42 3.90 -6.09
CA VAL A 3 -3.60 2.70 -5.95
C VAL A 3 -3.22 2.55 -4.48
N TRP A 4 -3.55 1.40 -3.91
CA TRP A 4 -3.25 1.04 -2.54
C TRP A 4 -1.95 0.24 -2.50
N ILE A 5 -0.95 0.74 -1.78
CA ILE A 5 0.35 0.11 -1.63
C ILE A 5 0.43 -0.47 -0.22
N ILE A 6 0.77 -1.75 -0.14
CA ILE A 6 0.97 -2.43 1.13
C ILE A 6 2.47 -2.48 1.38
N CYS A 7 2.87 -1.94 2.51
CA CYS A 7 4.25 -1.93 2.97
C CYS A 7 4.40 -2.79 4.25
N ILE A 8 5.52 -3.47 4.41
CA ILE A 8 5.88 -4.22 5.62
C ILE A 8 7.19 -3.71 6.20
N PRO A 9 7.50 -3.97 7.48
CA PRO A 9 8.80 -3.62 8.05
C PRO A 9 9.93 -4.28 7.25
N GLY A 10 10.78 -3.44 6.67
CA GLY A 10 11.99 -3.77 5.93
C GLY A 10 13.24 -3.72 6.82
N PHE A 11 14.40 -3.58 6.18
CA PHE A 11 15.66 -3.45 6.90
C PHE A 11 15.76 -2.06 7.58
N GLU A 12 16.46 -1.98 8.72
CA GLU A 12 16.65 -0.72 9.48
C GLU A 12 15.38 -0.01 10.01
N GLY A 13 14.21 -0.64 9.91
CA GLY A 13 12.96 -0.14 10.51
C GLY A 13 12.09 0.69 9.57
N ASP A 14 12.50 0.84 8.31
CA ASP A 14 11.69 1.45 7.27
C ASP A 14 10.58 0.49 6.82
N PHE A 15 9.48 1.04 6.27
CA PHE A 15 8.44 0.24 5.62
C PHE A 15 8.74 0.10 4.13
N GLU A 16 8.83 -1.14 3.65
CA GLU A 16 9.12 -1.47 2.26
C GLU A 16 7.86 -1.93 1.52
N PRO A 17 7.59 -1.43 0.30
CA PRO A 17 6.42 -1.81 -0.48
C PRO A 17 6.56 -3.23 -1.04
N ILE A 18 5.53 -4.05 -0.87
CA ILE A 18 5.52 -5.46 -1.31
C ILE A 18 4.39 -5.82 -2.27
N ALA A 19 3.33 -5.03 -2.31
CA ALA A 19 2.18 -5.26 -3.18
C ALA A 19 1.41 -3.96 -3.46
N ALA A 20 0.74 -3.91 -4.61
CA ALA A 20 -0.10 -2.78 -5.00
C ALA A 20 -1.44 -3.24 -5.58
N PHE A 21 -2.53 -2.56 -5.21
CA PHE A 21 -3.89 -2.90 -5.60
C PHE A 21 -4.64 -1.67 -6.09
N SER A 22 -5.48 -1.82 -7.11
CA SER A 22 -6.40 -0.75 -7.54
C SER A 22 -7.68 -0.68 -6.71
N ASP A 23 -7.81 -1.56 -5.71
CA ASP A 23 -9.03 -1.82 -4.94
C ASP A 23 -8.65 -2.04 -3.47
N MET A 24 -9.37 -1.37 -2.57
CA MET A 24 -9.05 -1.37 -1.13
C MET A 24 -9.39 -2.70 -0.47
N ASP A 25 -10.50 -3.32 -0.88
CA ASP A 25 -10.97 -4.58 -0.29
C ASP A 25 -9.98 -5.69 -0.63
N LYS A 26 -9.48 -5.72 -1.86
CA LYS A 26 -8.42 -6.66 -2.27
C LYS A 26 -7.11 -6.46 -1.50
N ALA A 27 -6.77 -5.22 -1.16
CA ALA A 27 -5.59 -4.94 -0.33
C ALA A 27 -5.78 -5.46 1.10
N GLY A 28 -6.98 -5.28 1.67
CA GLY A 28 -7.35 -5.82 2.99
C GLY A 28 -7.31 -7.35 3.03
N ASP A 29 -7.95 -8.01 2.08
CA ASP A 29 -7.93 -9.48 1.94
C ASP A 29 -6.50 -10.03 1.86
N TYR A 30 -5.61 -9.31 1.17
CA TYR A 30 -4.20 -9.67 1.08
C TYR A 30 -3.50 -9.63 2.45
N ILE A 31 -3.69 -8.55 3.23
CA ILE A 31 -3.12 -8.41 4.58
C ILE A 31 -3.59 -9.55 5.49
N GLU A 32 -4.90 -9.82 5.50
CA GLU A 32 -5.49 -10.87 6.32
C GLU A 32 -5.00 -12.26 5.93
N SER A 33 -4.97 -12.57 4.63
CA SER A 33 -4.53 -13.88 4.13
C SER A 33 -3.06 -14.18 4.40
N LYS A 34 -2.22 -13.14 4.54
CA LYS A 34 -0.79 -13.27 4.88
C LYS A 34 -0.52 -13.28 6.37
N GLY A 35 -1.49 -12.90 7.20
CA GLY A 35 -1.33 -12.84 8.65
C GLY A 35 -0.32 -11.79 9.09
N PHE A 36 -0.20 -10.66 8.38
CA PHE A 36 0.71 -9.59 8.77
C PHE A 36 0.25 -8.91 10.05
N HIS A 37 1.13 -8.84 11.05
CA HIS A 37 0.87 -8.15 12.32
C HIS A 37 1.37 -6.70 12.34
N SER A 38 2.23 -6.32 11.40
CA SER A 38 2.76 -4.97 11.23
C SER A 38 2.83 -4.66 9.74
N TRP A 39 2.15 -3.59 9.32
CA TRP A 39 1.99 -3.18 7.93
C TRP A 39 1.61 -1.69 7.87
N SER A 40 1.85 -1.07 6.71
CA SER A 40 1.28 0.23 6.32
C SER A 40 0.47 0.07 5.04
N LEU A 41 -0.59 0.86 4.90
CA LEU A 41 -1.41 0.93 3.69
C LEU A 41 -1.41 2.37 3.18
N ASP A 42 -0.66 2.61 2.12
CA ASP A 42 -0.50 3.93 1.52
C ASP A 42 -1.39 4.08 0.28
N ASN A 43 -1.97 5.26 0.08
CA ASN A 43 -2.75 5.57 -1.12
C ASN A 43 -1.92 6.46 -2.05
N LEU A 44 -1.56 5.93 -3.21
CA LEU A 44 -0.90 6.70 -4.27
C LEU A 44 -1.98 7.43 -5.07
N THR A 45 -2.03 8.76 -4.88
CA THR A 45 -2.79 9.67 -5.74
C THR A 45 -1.90 10.15 -6.87
N ILE A 46 -2.42 10.12 -8.10
CA ILE A 46 -1.75 10.76 -9.23
C ILE A 46 -1.94 12.27 -9.04
N ASP A 47 -0.84 13.03 -9.09
CA ASP A 47 -0.88 14.49 -9.08
C ASP A 47 -1.69 14.97 -10.29
N ASP A 48 -2.55 15.97 -10.09
CA ASP A 48 -3.38 16.50 -11.17
C ASP A 48 -2.47 17.27 -12.15
N PRO A 49 -2.34 16.88 -13.42
CA PRO A 49 -1.46 17.56 -14.38
C PRO A 49 -1.87 19.02 -14.68
N GLU A 50 -3.02 19.48 -14.18
CA GLU A 50 -3.50 20.87 -14.31
C GLU A 50 -3.09 21.78 -13.14
N GLU A 51 -2.38 21.26 -12.12
CA GLU A 51 -1.78 22.05 -11.03
C GLU A 51 -0.31 22.43 -11.35
N GLU A 52 -0.06 23.10 -12.48
CA GLU A 52 1.19 23.83 -12.77
C GLU A 52 0.93 25.29 -13.22
#